data_AF-A0A2K4MIV2-F1
#
_entry.id   AF-A0A2K4MIV2-F1
#
_cell.length_a   1.000
_cell.length_b   1.000
_cell.length_c   1.000
_cell.angle_alpha   90.00
_cell.angle_beta   90.00
_cell.angle_gamma   90.00
#
_symmetry.space_group_name_H-M   'P 1'
#
loop_
_entity.id
_entity.type
_entity.pdbx_description
1 polymer ?
#
loop_
_entity_poly.entity_id
_entity_poly.type
_entity_poly.pdbx_seq_one_letter_code
_entity_poly.pdbx_strand_id
1 'polypeptide(L)' 'EIQGVVNVVFSVGASGKYSGDASFNFSGDIPPRYRSAFKAAITTALQGYTCQANSQLKQEFGFKMDSGS' A
#
# COMPACT_ATOMS: atom_id res chain seq x y z
N GLU A 1 11.81 16.50 5.23
CA GLU A 1 11.75 15.22 4.49
C GLU A 1 10.42 14.55 4.74
N ILE A 2 9.81 13.93 3.73
CA ILE A 2 8.62 13.11 3.93
C ILE A 2 9.09 11.68 4.11
N GLN A 3 8.98 11.20 5.33
CA GLN A 3 9.20 9.80 5.68
C GLN A 3 7.95 9.34 6.40
N GLY A 4 7.46 8.15 6.06
CA GLY A 4 6.26 7.67 6.72
C GLY A 4 5.84 6.30 6.27
N VAL A 5 4.95 5.72 7.07
CA VAL A 5 4.52 4.33 6.93
C VAL A 5 3.04 4.28 6.59
N VAL A 6 2.70 3.47 5.60
CA VAL A 6 1.32 3.13 5.28
C VAL A 6 1.08 1.67 5.62
N ASN A 7 0.23 1.43 6.60
CA ASN A 7 -0.26 0.09 6.92
C ASN A 7 -1.46 -0.21 6.03
N VAL A 8 -1.36 -1.27 5.22
CA VAL A 8 -2.40 -1.64 4.26
C VAL A 8 -2.91 -3.03 4.57
N VAL A 9 -4.23 -3.15 4.72
CA VAL A 9 -4.92 -4.43 4.81
C VAL A 9 -5.67 -4.63 3.50
N PHE A 10 -5.41 -5.74 2.81
CA PHE A 10 -6.01 -6.02 1.51
C PHE A 10 -6.46 -7.48 1.38
N SER A 11 -7.47 -7.68 0.54
CA SER A 11 -8.03 -9.01 0.26
C SER A 11 -7.42 -9.59 -1.02
N VAL A 12 -7.18 -10.91 -0.98
CA VAL A 12 -6.66 -11.69 -2.10
C VAL A 12 -7.75 -12.65 -2.55
N GLY A 13 -8.14 -12.55 -3.81
CA GLY A 13 -9.17 -13.40 -4.41
C GLY A 13 -8.71 -14.85 -4.62
N ALA A 14 -9.61 -15.67 -5.16
CA ALA A 14 -9.35 -17.08 -5.45
C ALA A 14 -8.19 -17.30 -6.45
N SER A 15 -7.88 -16.30 -7.28
CA SER A 15 -6.76 -16.33 -8.22
C SER A 15 -5.39 -16.06 -7.59
N GLY A 16 -5.32 -15.83 -6.27
CA GLY A 16 -4.10 -15.39 -5.61
C GLY A 16 -3.72 -13.94 -5.92
N LYS A 17 -4.62 -13.16 -6.55
CA LYS A 17 -4.42 -11.75 -6.89
C LYS A 17 -5.21 -10.83 -5.97
N TYR A 18 -4.72 -9.60 -5.84
CA TYR A 18 -5.42 -8.52 -5.16
C TYR A 18 -6.85 -8.35 -5.72
N SER A 19 -7.85 -8.35 -4.84
CA SER A 19 -9.26 -8.32 -5.25
C SER A 19 -9.81 -6.93 -5.59
N GLY A 20 -9.03 -5.87 -5.37
CA GLY A 20 -9.48 -4.48 -5.52
C GLY A 20 -9.87 -3.80 -4.21
N ASP A 21 -9.94 -4.54 -3.09
CA ASP A 21 -10.34 -4.02 -1.79
C ASP A 21 -9.14 -3.86 -0.85
N ALA A 22 -8.81 -2.61 -0.50
CA ALA A 22 -7.77 -2.30 0.48
C ALA A 22 -8.15 -1.17 1.42
N SER A 23 -7.79 -1.34 2.69
CA SER A 23 -7.86 -0.34 3.75
C SER A 23 -6.47 0.24 4.00
N PHE A 24 -6.36 1.56 4.02
CA PHE A 24 -5.09 2.28 4.13
C PHE A 24 -5.05 3.10 5.42
N ASN A 25 -4.09 2.81 6.29
CA ASN A 25 -3.81 3.59 7.50
C ASN A 25 -2.47 4.30 7.36
N PHE A 26 -2.50 5.63 7.30
CA PHE A 26 -1.32 6.48 7.13
C PHE A 26 -0.79 6.90 8.49
N SER A 27 0.53 6.82 8.72
CA SER A 27 1.14 7.44 9.89
C SER A 27 0.89 8.96 9.90
N GLY A 28 0.94 9.57 11.08
CA GLY A 28 0.72 11.01 11.26
C GLY A 28 1.71 11.87 10.47
N ASP A 29 2.89 11.32 10.19
CA ASP A 29 3.99 12.00 9.51
C ASP A 29 3.77 12.18 8.01
N ILE A 30 2.80 11.48 7.40
CA ILE A 30 2.48 11.66 5.98
C ILE A 30 1.41 12.74 5.78
N PRO A 31 1.76 13.86 5.11
CA PRO A 31 0.81 14.94 4.88
C PRO A 31 -0.39 14.47 4.04
N PRO A 32 -1.63 14.92 4.34
CA PRO A 32 -2.84 14.52 3.63
C PRO A 32 -2.77 14.66 2.10
N ARG A 33 -2.08 15.69 1.61
CA ARG A 33 -1.89 15.96 0.17
C ARG A 33 -1.19 14.83 -0.59
N TYR A 34 -0.39 13.99 0.07
CA TYR A 34 0.33 12.87 -0.57
C TYR A 34 -0.41 11.55 -0.48
N ARG A 35 -1.45 11.45 0.36
CA ARG A 35 -2.17 10.19 0.62
C ARG A 35 -2.76 9.60 -0.66
N SER A 36 -3.31 10.43 -1.54
CA SER A 36 -3.86 9.96 -2.83
C SER A 36 -2.78 9.33 -3.73
N ALA A 37 -1.62 9.98 -3.85
CA ALA A 37 -0.49 9.45 -4.62
C ALA A 37 0.03 8.13 -4.04
N PHE A 38 0.17 8.04 -2.72
CA PHE A 38 0.60 6.79 -2.07
C PHE A 38 -0.41 5.66 -2.24
N LYS A 39 -1.73 5.93 -2.15
CA LYS A 39 -2.75 4.91 -2.45
C LYS A 39 -2.57 4.36 -3.87
N ALA A 40 -2.45 5.25 -4.86
CA ALA A 40 -2.27 4.84 -6.25
C ALA A 40 -1.02 3.97 -6.43
N ALA A 41 0.13 4.41 -5.88
CA ALA A 41 1.38 3.66 -5.96
C ALA A 41 1.27 2.28 -5.31
N ILE A 42 0.67 2.18 -4.11
CA ILE A 42 0.48 0.90 -3.42
C ILE A 42 -0.47 0.00 -4.20
N THR A 43 -1.61 0.51 -4.69
CA THR A 43 -2.56 -0.27 -5.49
C THR A 43 -1.89 -0.85 -6.73
N THR A 44 -1.07 -0.07 -7.43
CA THR A 44 -0.29 -0.56 -8.57
C THR A 44 0.70 -1.66 -8.15
N ALA A 45 1.38 -1.51 -7.01
CA ALA A 45 2.27 -2.54 -6.49
C ALA A 45 1.52 -3.84 -6.15
N LEU A 46 0.35 -3.74 -5.49
CA LEU A 46 -0.49 -4.89 -5.14
C LEU A 46 -0.99 -5.67 -6.35
N GLN A 47 -1.22 -5.01 -7.49
CA GLN A 47 -1.58 -5.70 -8.74
C GLN A 47 -0.46 -6.64 -9.24
N GLY A 48 0.79 -6.31 -8.94
CA GLY A 48 1.96 -7.13 -9.30
C GLY A 48 2.13 -8.36 -8.40
N TYR A 49 1.51 -8.39 -7.22
CA TYR A 49 1.71 -9.47 -6.26
C TYR A 49 0.88 -10.71 -6.60
N THR A 50 1.44 -11.87 -6.24
CA THR A 50 0.73 -13.15 -6.19
C THR A 50 0.88 -13.68 -4.77
N CYS A 51 -0.23 -13.87 -4.10
CA CYS A 51 -0.30 -14.24 -2.69
C CYS A 51 -1.14 -15.51 -2.52
N GLN A 52 -1.21 -16.02 -1.28
CA GLN A 52 -2.11 -17.12 -0.95
C GLN A 52 -3.56 -16.73 -1.26
N ALA A 53 -4.24 -17.53 -2.07
CA ALA A 53 -5.63 -17.29 -2.46
C ALA A 53 -6.58 -17.28 -1.25
N ASN A 54 -7.69 -16.54 -1.39
CA ASN A 54 -8.75 -16.43 -0.37
C ASN A 54 -8.24 -16.02 1.01
N SER A 55 -7.30 -15.08 1.05
CA SER A 55 -6.68 -14.59 2.27
C SER A 55 -6.87 -13.09 2.42
N GLN A 56 -6.74 -12.62 3.66
CA GLN A 56 -6.59 -11.22 3.98
C GLN A 56 -5.19 -11.00 4.53
N LEU A 57 -4.47 -10.05 3.96
CA LEU A 57 -3.08 -9.78 4.30
C LEU A 57 -2.93 -8.36 4.81
N LYS A 58 -1.98 -8.19 5.73
CA LYS A 58 -1.53 -6.89 6.22
C LYS A 58 -0.09 -6.68 5.78
N GLN A 59 0.18 -5.55 5.15
CA GLN A 59 1.52 -5.18 4.70
C GLN A 59 1.83 -3.72 5.06
N GLU A 60 3.07 -3.50 5.46
CA GLU A 60 3.62 -2.18 5.73
C GLU A 60 4.37 -1.66 4.49
N PHE A 61 4.07 -0.43 4.09
CA PHE A 61 4.78 0.27 3.02
C PHE A 61 5.48 1.50 3.60
N GLY A 62 6.82 1.43 3.68
CA GLY A 62 7.66 2.55 4.05
C GLY A 62 7.94 3.45 2.86
N PHE A 63 7.63 4.74 2.98
CA PHE A 63 7.96 5.76 2.00
C PHE A 63 9.07 6.64 2.55
N LYS A 64 10.09 6.86 1.72
CA LYS A 64 11.10 7.88 1.95
C LYS A 64 11.16 8.73 0.69
N MET A 65 11.11 10.05 0.85
CA MET A 65 11.35 10.97 -0.26
C MET A 65 12.79 10.75 -0.72
N ASP A 66 12.95 10.33 -1.97
CA ASP A 66 14.27 10.21 -2.57
C ASP A 66 14.82 11.62 -2.77
N SER A 67 15.84 11.96 -1.99
CA SER A 67 16.63 13.18 -2.19
C SER A 67 17.54 12.91 -3.38
N GLY A 68 16.96 12.88 -4.58
CA GLY A 68 17.68 12.60 -5.82
C GLY A 68 19.01 13.35 -5.81
N SER A 69 20.10 12.58 -5.79
CA SER A 69 21.47 13.08 -5.85
C SER A 69 21.86 13.31 -7.30
#